data_AF-A0A938JL53-F1
#
_entry.id   AF-A0A938JL53-F1
#
_cell.length_a   1.000
_cell.length_b   1.000
_cell.length_c   1.000
_cell.angle_alpha   90.00
_cell.angle_beta   90.00
_cell.angle_gamma   90.00
#
_symmetry.space_group_name_H-M   'P 1'
#
loop_
_entity.id
_entity.type
_entity.pdbx_description
1 polymer ?
#
loop_
_entity_poly.entity_id
_entity_poly.type
_entity_poly.pdbx_seq_one_letter_code
_entity_poly.pdbx_strand_id
1 'polypeptide(L)' 'MGFYNLRARYHNRHSEIARIEIDTNDFGIAIDKKNRLRIIEGLKKLGFKYITLDLEGFRSGSMDE' A
#
# COMPACT_ATOMS: atom_id res chain seq x y z
N MET A 1 10.14 9.70 -4.01
CA MET A 1 8.81 9.08 -4.14
C MET A 1 8.18 9.13 -2.77
N GLY A 2 7.41 10.18 -2.50
CA GLY A 2 6.67 10.32 -1.26
C GLY A 2 5.25 9.82 -1.52
N PHE A 3 4.91 8.63 -1.01
CA PHE A 3 3.53 8.19 -0.97
C PHE A 3 2.90 8.75 0.31
N TYR A 4 1.75 9.41 0.17
CA TYR A 4 1.23 10.28 1.21
C TYR A 4 0.60 9.57 2.41
N ASN A 5 0.27 8.28 2.38
CA ASN A 5 -0.21 7.53 3.55
C ASN A 5 -0.08 6.00 3.35
N LEU A 6 1.07 5.40 3.68
CA LEU A 6 1.22 3.94 3.66
C LEU A 6 0.80 3.34 5.03
N ARG A 7 -0.39 2.74 5.12
CA ARG A 7 -0.87 2.08 6.34
C ARG A 7 -0.75 0.55 6.26
N ALA A 8 0.41 0.01 6.65
CA ALA A 8 0.55 -1.43 6.83
C ALA A 8 -0.13 -1.86 8.14
N ARG A 9 -1.27 -2.59 8.07
CA ARG A 9 -1.92 -3.15 9.26
C ARG A 9 -1.34 -4.52 9.63
N TYR A 10 -0.78 -4.63 10.83
CA TYR A 10 -0.35 -5.89 11.43
C TYR A 10 -1.51 -6.48 12.24
N HIS A 11 -2.24 -7.46 11.70
CA HIS A 11 -3.18 -8.27 12.50
C HIS A 11 -2.47 -9.57 12.92
N ASN A 12 -2.05 -9.64 14.19
CA ASN A 12 -1.66 -10.83 14.96
C ASN A 12 -1.02 -12.02 14.18
N ARG A 13 0.29 -12.21 14.40
CA ARG A 13 1.09 -13.46 14.26
C ARG A 13 1.13 -14.24 12.92
N HIS A 14 0.20 -14.03 11.98
CA HIS A 14 0.16 -14.70 10.66
C HIS A 14 -0.27 -13.78 9.50
N SER A 15 -0.47 -12.48 9.72
CA SER A 15 -0.80 -11.58 8.61
C SER A 15 0.45 -11.09 7.90
N GLU A 16 0.96 -11.90 6.97
CA GLU A 16 2.07 -11.56 6.06
C GLU A 16 1.60 -10.62 4.92
N ILE A 17 0.55 -9.82 5.12
CA ILE A 17 -0.11 -9.03 4.06
C ILE A 17 0.14 -7.53 4.27
N ALA A 18 0.72 -6.87 3.26
CA ALA A 18 0.78 -5.41 3.17
C ALA A 18 -0.37 -4.88 2.31
N ARG A 19 -1.32 -4.16 2.91
CA ARG A 19 -2.36 -3.41 2.19
C ARG A 19 -1.87 -2.00 1.91
N ILE A 20 -1.83 -1.63 0.65
CA ILE A 20 -1.47 -0.29 0.16
C ILE A 20 -2.76 0.48 -0.08
N GLU A 21 -2.87 1.65 0.54
CA GLU A 21 -3.97 2.59 0.36
C GLU A 21 -3.35 3.88 -0.19
N ILE A 22 -3.77 4.30 -1.39
CA ILE A 22 -3.29 5.53 -2.05
C ILE A 22 -4.48 6.20 -2.76
N ASP A 23 -4.33 7.46 -3.15
CA ASP A 23 -5.34 8.12 -3.96
C ASP A 23 -5.56 7.36 -5.28
N THR A 24 -6.82 7.29 -5.73
CA THR A 24 -7.17 6.60 -6.98
C THR A 24 -6.48 7.20 -8.20
N ASN A 25 -6.17 8.49 -8.18
CA ASN A 25 -5.43 9.19 -9.23
C ASN A 25 -3.97 8.70 -9.33
N ASP A 26 -3.41 8.18 -8.23
CA ASP A 26 -2.04 7.65 -8.17
C ASP A 26 -1.95 6.16 -8.51
N PHE A 27 -3.07 5.47 -8.76
CA PHE A 27 -3.07 4.03 -9.06
C PHE A 27 -2.18 3.69 -10.25
N GLY A 28 -2.26 4.49 -11.32
CA GLY A 28 -1.44 4.30 -12.52
C GLY A 28 0.06 4.35 -12.21
N ILE A 29 0.46 5.28 -11.34
CA ILE A 29 1.86 5.42 -10.89
C ILE A 29 2.28 4.20 -10.08
N ALA A 30 1.44 3.71 -9.17
CA ALA A 30 1.77 2.58 -8.31
C ALA A 30 1.87 1.24 -9.08
N ILE A 31 1.00 1.02 -10.07
CA ILE A 31 0.96 -0.24 -10.84
C ILE A 31 1.91 -0.25 -12.03
N ASP A 32 2.49 0.89 -12.42
CA ASP A 32 3.56 0.96 -13.42
C ASP A 32 4.70 -0.01 -13.08
N LYS A 33 5.29 -0.61 -14.10
CA LYS A 33 6.31 -1.66 -13.98
C LYS A 33 7.44 -1.27 -13.03
N LYS A 34 7.96 -0.05 -13.13
CA LYS A 34 9.11 0.40 -12.33
C LYS A 34 8.73 0.54 -10.86
N ASN A 35 7.62 1.20 -10.58
CA ASN A 35 7.19 1.47 -9.21
C ASN A 35 6.68 0.20 -8.52
N ARG A 36 5.88 -0.61 -9.24
CA ARG A 36 5.39 -1.89 -8.74
C ARG A 36 6.52 -2.82 -8.30
N LEU A 37 7.60 -2.92 -9.08
CA LEU A 37 8.77 -3.75 -8.70
C LEU A 37 9.47 -3.21 -7.45
N ARG A 38 9.64 -1.89 -7.34
CA ARG A 38 10.24 -1.26 -6.16
C ARG A 38 9.41 -1.47 -4.90
N ILE A 39 8.09 -1.35 -5.03
CA ILE A 39 7.13 -1.60 -3.94
C ILE A 39 7.22 -3.06 -3.50
N ILE A 40 7.21 -4.00 -4.44
CA ILE A 40 7.33 -5.44 -4.16
C ILE A 40 8.63 -5.75 -3.43
N GLU A 41 9.77 -5.31 -3.96
CA GLU A 41 11.07 -5.55 -3.32
C GLU A 41 11.14 -4.96 -1.91
N GLY A 42 10.67 -3.72 -1.73
CA GLY A 42 10.69 -3.06 -0.43
C GLY A 42 9.86 -3.82 0.61
N LEU A 43 8.61 -4.16 0.28
CA LEU A 43 7.70 -4.83 1.20
C LEU A 43 8.09 -6.30 1.45
N LYS A 44 8.62 -7.00 0.44
CA LYS A 44 9.14 -8.36 0.62
C LYS A 44 10.35 -8.40 1.56
N LYS A 45 11.26 -7.42 1.47
CA LYS A 45 12.41 -7.28 2.39
C LYS A 45 11.96 -7.02 3.84
N LEU A 46 10.78 -6.42 4.03
CA LEU A 46 10.18 -6.20 5.35
C LEU A 46 9.41 -7.42 5.89
N GLY A 47 9.36 -8.53 5.16
CA GLY A 47 8.72 -9.77 5.60
C GLY A 47 7.26 -9.93 5.17
N PHE A 48 6.73 -9.07 4.28
CA PHE A 48 5.38 -9.25 3.74
C PHE A 48 5.37 -10.26 2.59
N LYS A 49 4.56 -11.32 2.72
CA LYS A 49 4.36 -12.36 1.70
C LYS A 49 3.35 -11.97 0.65
N TYR A 50 2.33 -11.21 1.01
CA TYR A 50 1.31 -10.74 0.09
C TYR A 50 1.25 -9.22 0.12
N ILE A 51 1.06 -8.62 -1.04
CA ILE A 51 0.98 -7.17 -1.20
C ILE A 51 -0.29 -6.91 -1.99
N THR A 52 -1.19 -6.13 -1.42
CA THR A 52 -2.49 -5.81 -1.99
C THR A 52 -2.63 -4.30 -2.16
N LEU A 53 -3.32 -3.86 -3.21
CA LEU A 53 -3.76 -2.48 -3.38
C LEU A 53 -5.24 -2.43 -3.03
N ASP A 54 -5.60 -1.55 -2.12
CA ASP A 54 -7.00 -1.30 -1.82
C ASP A 54 -7.62 -0.51 -2.97
N LEU A 55 -8.61 -1.12 -3.65
CA LEU A 55 -9.25 -0.53 -4.82
C LEU A 55 -10.24 0.58 -4.45
N GLU A 56 -10.67 0.66 -3.19
CA GLU A 56 -11.43 1.81 -2.71
C GLU A 56 -10.54 3.05 -2.53
N GLY A 57 -9.22 2.87 -2.60
CA GLY A 57 -8.22 3.91 -2.44
C GLY A 57 -8.07 4.36 -0.98
N PHE A 58 -7.22 5.35 -0.78
CA PHE A 58 -7.12 6.02 0.50
C PHE A 58 -8.37 6.87 0.72
N ARG A 59 -9.24 6.42 1.63
CA ARG A 59 -10.33 7.25 2.15
C ARG A 59 -9.85 7.96 3.40
N SER A 60 -9.92 9.29 3.44
CA SER A 60 -9.75 10.06 4.66
C SER A 60 -10.92 9.81 5.60
N GLY A 61 -10.95 8.66 6.25
CA GLY A 61 -11.87 8.42 7.35
C GLY A 61 -11.44 9.27 8.55
N SER A 62 -12.15 10.38 8.78
CA SER A 62 -12.07 11.29 9.95
C SER A 62 -11.12 12.50 9.85
N MET A 63 -11.24 13.30 8.78
CA MET A 63 -10.95 14.75 8.84
C MET A 63 -11.90 15.46 7.87
N ASP A 64 -13.19 15.41 8.16
CA ASP A 64 -14.17 16.37 7.65
C ASP A 64 -14.69 17.09 8.90
N GLU A 65 -14.28 18.37 9.02
CA GLU A 65 -14.51 19.39 10.05
C GLU A 65 -13.88 19.26 11.46
#